data_AF-A0A955SDZ6-F1
#
_entry.id   AF-A0A955SDZ6-F1
#
_cell.length_a   1.000
_cell.length_b   1.000
_cell.length_c   1.000
_cell.angle_alpha   90.00
_cell.angle_beta   90.00
_cell.angle_gamma   90.00
#
_symmetry.space_group_name_H-M   'P 1'
#
loop_
_entity.id
_entity.type
_entity.pdbx_description
1 polymer ?
#
loop_
_entity_poly.entity_id
_entity_poly.type
_entity_poly.pdbx_seq_one_letter_code
_entity_poly.pdbx_strand_id
1 'polypeptide(L)'
;MTESESSHLTTSPRHPAWVFVLFPAIAMLLAWGLRGYIGGGPYGAMMPGSFVALALCLLLNYRMETAAVAVVCGTIGIGYGGNMTYGQTLGFLRDSEGIADTVLWGLLGCFIKGGMWGLVGGAILGVGLNRDRYNRKTIILALLVFVIAFFVGRVLINDPQKFMYFSNPDDRPRDESWAGFLFGALAFLAVLRFSGDREAFAIPFKFSLWGFIGGALGFSGGALWMVFGPEIPIEQKWIGWWKMMEFSFGFIFGAALGWCAYLNRDRLRIAGRDG
;
A
#
# COMPACT_ATOMS: atom_id res chain seq x y z
N MET A 1 22.62 -43.07 26.87
CA MET A 1 23.65 -42.15 26.34
C MET A 1 23.33 -41.95 24.87
N THR A 2 22.64 -40.90 24.42
CA THR A 2 22.03 -39.75 25.10
C THR A 2 21.01 -39.15 24.12
N GLU A 3 19.78 -38.92 24.57
CA GLU A 3 18.70 -38.21 23.87
C GLU A 3 18.95 -36.68 23.82
N SER A 4 20.16 -36.22 23.47
CA SER A 4 20.56 -34.82 23.68
C SER A 4 20.89 -34.02 22.42
N GLU A 5 20.33 -34.35 21.26
CA GLU A 5 20.59 -33.59 20.02
C GLU A 5 19.31 -33.13 19.27
N SER A 6 18.16 -33.03 19.95
CA SER A 6 16.89 -32.64 19.29
C SER A 6 16.23 -31.33 19.77
N SER A 7 16.90 -30.44 20.51
CA SER A 7 16.22 -29.28 21.12
C SER A 7 16.87 -27.91 21.02
N HIS A 8 17.68 -27.64 19.99
CA HIS A 8 18.08 -26.28 19.64
C HIS A 8 17.34 -25.74 18.40
N LEU A 9 16.03 -25.95 18.33
CA LEU A 9 15.17 -25.02 17.60
C LEU A 9 15.17 -23.71 18.38
N THR A 10 16.11 -22.81 18.08
CA THR A 10 16.09 -21.44 18.57
C THR A 10 14.73 -20.84 18.20
N THR A 11 13.81 -20.81 19.17
CA THR A 11 12.51 -20.18 19.01
C THR A 11 12.76 -18.69 18.88
N SER A 12 12.88 -18.18 17.65
CA SER A 12 12.99 -16.73 17.44
C SER A 12 11.88 -16.04 18.23
N PRO A 13 12.20 -14.95 18.97
CA PRO A 13 11.23 -14.31 19.84
C PRO A 13 9.96 -13.96 19.07
N ARG A 14 8.82 -14.29 19.67
CA ARG A 14 7.50 -13.90 19.15
C ARG A 14 7.26 -12.46 19.59
N HIS A 15 7.42 -11.52 18.67
CA HIS A 15 7.06 -10.13 18.96
C HIS A 15 5.54 -10.02 19.20
N PRO A 16 5.10 -9.23 20.17
CA PRO A 16 3.69 -9.03 20.46
C PRO A 16 2.99 -8.24 19.33
N ALA A 17 1.66 -8.34 19.28
CA ALA A 17 0.84 -7.74 18.22
C ALA A 17 1.10 -6.23 18.02
N TRP A 18 1.26 -5.48 19.10
CA TRP A 18 1.47 -4.04 19.03
C TRP A 18 2.78 -3.67 18.33
N VAL A 19 3.83 -4.49 18.44
CA VAL A 19 5.10 -4.26 17.72
C VAL A 19 4.88 -4.43 16.23
N PHE A 20 4.12 -5.46 15.83
CA PHE A 20 3.77 -5.68 14.44
C PHE A 20 2.90 -4.57 13.84
N VAL A 21 2.18 -3.81 14.66
CA VAL A 21 1.38 -2.66 14.20
C VAL A 21 2.24 -1.40 14.19
N LEU A 22 2.84 -1.05 15.33
CA LEU A 22 3.50 0.25 15.50
C LEU A 22 4.81 0.36 14.71
N PHE A 23 5.61 -0.70 14.62
CA PHE A 23 6.90 -0.60 13.95
C PHE A 23 6.75 -0.36 12.43
N PRO A 24 5.93 -1.13 11.69
CA PRO A 24 5.64 -0.82 10.28
C PRO A 24 4.91 0.51 10.11
N ALA A 25 4.01 0.89 11.02
CA ALA A 25 3.32 2.18 10.99
C ALA A 25 4.29 3.36 11.09
N ILE A 26 5.22 3.34 12.04
CA ILE A 26 6.22 4.39 12.22
C ILE A 26 7.20 4.41 11.05
N ALA A 27 7.67 3.25 10.58
CA ALA A 27 8.57 3.17 9.44
C ALA A 27 7.95 3.81 8.19
N MET A 28 6.68 3.48 7.92
CA MET A 28 5.96 3.99 6.75
C MET A 28 5.55 5.46 6.92
N LEU A 29 5.20 5.91 8.14
CA LEU A 29 5.01 7.33 8.49
C LEU A 29 6.26 8.14 8.15
N LEU A 30 7.43 7.73 8.64
CA LEU A 30 8.69 8.45 8.43
C LEU A 30 9.03 8.53 6.93
N ALA A 31 8.87 7.42 6.22
CA ALA A 31 9.14 7.38 4.78
C ALA A 31 8.18 8.27 3.96
N TRP A 32 6.90 8.33 4.33
CA TRP A 32 5.94 9.25 3.70
C TRP A 32 6.26 10.71 4.03
N GLY A 33 6.78 10.98 5.23
CA GLY A 33 7.31 12.28 5.61
C GLY A 33 8.48 12.72 4.73
N LEU A 34 9.45 11.82 4.52
CA LEU A 34 10.66 12.06 3.72
C LEU A 34 10.37 12.22 2.22
N ARG A 35 9.35 11.51 1.72
CA ARG A 35 8.89 11.59 0.32
C ARG A 35 8.79 13.02 -0.20
N GLY A 36 8.13 13.92 0.55
CA GLY A 36 7.93 15.29 0.09
C GLY A 36 9.21 16.13 -0.05
N TYR A 37 10.37 15.67 0.44
CA TYR A 37 11.67 16.36 0.32
C TYR A 37 12.52 15.85 -0.85
N ILE A 38 12.35 14.58 -1.23
CA ILE A 38 13.19 13.91 -2.24
C ILE A 38 12.52 13.94 -3.62
N GLY A 39 11.18 13.96 -3.67
CA GLY A 39 10.42 14.10 -4.90
C GLY A 39 8.99 13.58 -4.80
N GLY A 40 8.09 14.14 -5.60
CA GLY A 40 6.70 13.68 -5.72
C GLY A 40 6.54 12.41 -6.56
N GLY A 41 5.28 12.04 -6.81
CA GLY A 41 4.95 10.96 -7.76
C GLY A 41 5.43 9.56 -7.32
N PRO A 42 5.75 8.66 -8.27
CA PRO A 42 6.08 7.27 -8.00
C PRO A 42 7.44 7.09 -7.31
N TYR A 43 8.46 7.88 -7.66
CA TYR A 43 9.79 7.78 -7.05
C TYR A 43 9.75 8.05 -5.54
N GLY A 44 8.99 9.05 -5.11
CA GLY A 44 8.79 9.32 -3.69
C GLY A 44 8.01 8.23 -2.96
N ALA A 45 7.07 7.58 -3.64
CA ALA A 45 6.25 6.49 -3.11
C ALA A 45 7.01 5.15 -2.94
N MET A 46 8.16 5.00 -3.59
CA MET A 46 9.01 3.81 -3.47
C MET A 46 9.62 3.67 -2.07
N MET A 47 9.99 4.79 -1.42
CA MET A 47 10.62 4.79 -0.09
C MET A 47 9.71 4.18 0.99
N PRO A 48 8.44 4.56 1.11
CA PRO A 48 7.56 3.87 2.05
C PRO A 48 7.39 2.38 1.80
N GLY A 49 7.36 1.99 0.52
CA GLY A 49 7.28 0.58 0.13
C GLY A 49 8.48 -0.22 0.60
N SER A 50 9.69 0.34 0.50
CA SER A 50 10.91 -0.31 1.01
C SER A 50 10.94 -0.34 2.54
N PHE A 51 10.55 0.75 3.22
CA PHE A 51 10.59 0.85 4.68
C PHE A 51 9.62 -0.12 5.34
N VAL A 52 8.38 -0.21 4.86
CA VAL A 52 7.39 -1.15 5.41
C VAL A 52 7.80 -2.60 5.16
N ALA A 53 8.35 -2.91 3.98
CA ALA A 53 8.84 -4.25 3.67
C ALA A 53 10.03 -4.65 4.57
N LEU A 54 10.99 -3.76 4.78
CA LEU A 54 12.12 -3.97 5.70
C LEU A 54 11.63 -4.18 7.13
N ALA A 55 10.73 -3.33 7.63
CA ALA A 55 10.16 -3.46 8.97
C ALA A 55 9.50 -4.84 9.17
N LEU A 56 8.71 -5.30 8.20
CA LEU A 56 8.08 -6.62 8.25
C LEU A 56 9.11 -7.75 8.20
N CYS A 57 10.12 -7.67 7.34
CA CYS A 57 11.16 -8.69 7.23
C CYS A 57 11.98 -8.82 8.54
N LEU A 58 12.26 -7.71 9.21
CA LEU A 58 12.92 -7.69 10.51
C LEU A 58 12.07 -8.40 11.58
N LEU A 59 10.78 -8.08 11.67
CA LEU A 59 9.86 -8.69 12.64
C LEU A 59 9.60 -10.18 12.40
N LEU A 60 9.67 -10.60 11.13
CA LEU A 60 9.52 -11.99 10.72
C LEU A 60 10.84 -12.76 10.76
N ASN A 61 11.96 -12.08 11.02
CA ASN A 61 13.32 -12.63 11.01
C ASN A 61 13.64 -13.36 9.69
N TYR A 62 13.33 -12.69 8.58
CA TYR A 62 13.60 -13.21 7.23
C TYR A 62 15.09 -13.15 6.90
N ARG A 63 15.55 -14.13 6.11
CA ARG A 63 16.89 -14.09 5.50
C ARG A 63 17.03 -12.92 4.52
N MET A 64 18.27 -12.51 4.26
CA MET A 64 18.60 -11.39 3.37
C MET A 64 18.01 -11.56 1.96
N GLU A 65 18.01 -12.77 1.41
CA GLU A 65 17.53 -13.05 0.06
C GLU A 65 16.01 -12.85 -0.06
N THR A 66 15.25 -13.41 0.88
CA THR A 66 13.79 -13.23 0.95
C THR A 66 13.44 -11.77 1.27
N ALA A 67 14.21 -11.14 2.16
CA ALA A 67 14.03 -9.72 2.48
C ALA A 67 14.28 -8.84 1.25
N ALA A 68 15.31 -9.08 0.46
CA ALA A 68 15.61 -8.32 -0.75
C ALA A 68 14.45 -8.39 -1.76
N VAL A 69 13.88 -9.58 -1.98
CA VAL A 69 12.71 -9.74 -2.86
C VAL A 69 11.49 -9.01 -2.31
N ALA A 70 11.19 -9.18 -1.01
CA ALA A 70 10.08 -8.49 -0.36
C ALA A 70 10.21 -6.97 -0.45
N VAL A 71 11.43 -6.43 -0.29
CA VAL A 71 11.73 -5.01 -0.42
C VAL A 71 11.52 -4.53 -1.85
N VAL A 72 12.02 -5.24 -2.86
CA VAL A 72 11.76 -4.89 -4.27
C VAL A 72 10.26 -4.88 -4.56
N CYS A 73 9.54 -5.91 -4.12
CA CYS A 73 8.08 -6.00 -4.27
C CYS A 73 7.35 -4.85 -3.56
N GLY A 74 7.70 -4.52 -2.31
CA GLY A 74 7.13 -3.41 -1.58
C GLY A 74 7.41 -2.06 -2.27
N THR A 75 8.66 -1.85 -2.67
CA THR A 75 9.14 -0.65 -3.37
C THR A 75 8.36 -0.42 -4.67
N ILE A 76 8.26 -1.44 -5.52
CA ILE A 76 7.58 -1.33 -6.82
C ILE A 76 6.06 -1.26 -6.61
N GLY A 77 5.48 -2.14 -5.81
CA GLY A 77 4.04 -2.24 -5.64
C GLY A 77 3.44 -0.98 -5.04
N ILE A 78 4.05 -0.44 -3.98
CA ILE A 78 3.62 0.82 -3.36
C ILE A 78 4.10 2.02 -4.19
N GLY A 79 5.28 1.95 -4.81
CA GLY A 79 5.77 3.02 -5.70
C GLY A 79 4.84 3.28 -6.88
N TYR A 80 4.32 2.22 -7.51
CA TYR A 80 3.48 2.34 -8.71
C TYR A 80 2.20 3.15 -8.48
N GLY A 81 1.60 3.05 -7.28
CA GLY A 81 0.43 3.85 -6.90
C GLY A 81 0.66 5.36 -6.92
N GLY A 82 1.90 5.81 -6.80
CA GLY A 82 2.27 7.22 -6.89
C GLY A 82 2.06 7.85 -8.28
N ASN A 83 1.70 7.07 -9.30
CA ASN A 83 1.30 7.56 -10.63
C ASN A 83 -0.14 8.08 -10.69
N MET A 84 -0.98 7.81 -9.68
CA MET A 84 -2.34 8.35 -9.66
C MET A 84 -2.35 9.87 -9.46
N THR A 85 -3.25 10.53 -10.16
CA THR A 85 -3.45 11.98 -10.15
C THR A 85 -4.32 12.39 -8.96
N TYR A 86 -3.76 12.48 -7.76
CA TYR A 86 -4.53 12.86 -6.55
C TYR A 86 -4.38 14.33 -6.13
N GLY A 87 -3.50 15.11 -6.77
CA GLY A 87 -3.29 16.52 -6.43
C GLY A 87 -4.57 17.36 -6.59
N GLN A 88 -5.31 17.18 -7.69
CA GLN A 88 -6.61 17.83 -7.90
C GLN A 88 -7.70 17.28 -6.96
N THR A 89 -7.66 15.99 -6.64
CA THR A 89 -8.55 15.39 -5.63
C THR A 89 -8.41 16.06 -4.28
N LEU A 90 -7.17 16.34 -3.87
CA LEU A 90 -6.87 17.09 -2.64
C LEU A 90 -7.21 18.58 -2.78
N GLY A 91 -7.27 19.12 -3.99
CA GLY A 91 -7.73 20.48 -4.26
C GLY A 91 -9.19 20.71 -3.86
N PHE A 92 -10.05 19.70 -4.08
CA PHE A 92 -11.45 19.73 -3.63
C PHE A 92 -11.61 19.88 -2.11
N LEU A 93 -10.57 19.58 -1.33
CA LEU A 93 -10.57 19.73 0.13
C LEU A 93 -10.13 21.13 0.59
N ARG A 94 -9.57 21.96 -0.31
CA ARG A 94 -9.00 23.28 0.00
C ARG A 94 -9.88 24.44 -0.49
N ASP A 95 -10.48 24.31 -1.68
CA ASP A 95 -11.35 25.33 -2.28
C ASP A 95 -12.81 25.21 -1.81
N SER A 96 -13.02 24.86 -0.54
CA SER A 96 -14.36 24.76 0.05
C SER A 96 -14.85 26.14 0.50
N GLU A 97 -15.14 27.03 -0.45
CA GLU A 97 -16.06 28.14 -0.19
C GLU A 97 -17.49 27.58 0.01
N GLY A 98 -17.71 26.88 1.13
CA GLY A 98 -19.03 26.52 1.65
C GLY A 98 -19.76 25.30 1.03
N ILE A 99 -19.19 24.60 0.04
CA ILE A 99 -19.86 23.45 -0.59
C ILE A 99 -19.40 22.14 0.09
N ALA A 100 -20.19 21.64 1.05
CA ALA A 100 -19.94 20.36 1.73
C ALA A 100 -19.80 19.18 0.74
N ASP A 101 -20.49 19.24 -0.39
CA ASP A 101 -20.44 18.20 -1.43
C ASP A 101 -19.05 18.07 -2.08
N THR A 102 -18.32 19.17 -2.24
CA THR A 102 -16.96 19.18 -2.82
C THR A 102 -15.96 18.49 -1.88
N VAL A 103 -16.08 18.73 -0.57
CA VAL A 103 -15.24 18.09 0.45
C VAL A 103 -15.52 16.58 0.50
N LEU A 104 -16.79 16.18 0.54
CA LEU A 104 -17.16 14.76 0.55
C LEU A 104 -16.68 14.05 -0.71
N TRP A 105 -16.78 14.69 -1.87
CA TRP A 105 -16.25 14.16 -3.14
C TRP A 105 -14.73 14.00 -3.12
N GLY A 106 -14.01 14.98 -2.57
CA GLY A 106 -12.55 14.91 -2.36
C GLY A 106 -12.16 13.76 -1.41
N LEU A 107 -12.88 13.59 -0.30
CA LEU A 107 -12.65 12.53 0.66
C LEU A 107 -12.94 11.14 0.08
N LEU A 108 -14.01 11.01 -0.71
CA LEU A 108 -14.36 9.79 -1.44
C LEU A 108 -13.29 9.46 -2.50
N GLY A 109 -12.82 10.47 -3.24
CA GLY A 109 -11.73 10.31 -4.19
C GLY A 109 -10.44 9.85 -3.52
N CYS A 110 -10.09 10.42 -2.36
CA CYS A 110 -8.95 9.98 -1.55
C CYS A 110 -9.14 8.54 -1.04
N PHE A 111 -10.35 8.18 -0.61
CA PHE A 111 -10.68 6.83 -0.17
C PHE A 111 -10.48 5.80 -1.29
N ILE A 112 -11.03 6.07 -2.49
CA ILE A 112 -10.93 5.15 -3.63
C ILE A 112 -9.50 5.07 -4.13
N LYS A 113 -8.83 6.21 -4.37
CA LYS A 113 -7.44 6.24 -4.85
C LYS A 113 -6.50 5.58 -3.85
N GLY A 114 -6.64 5.91 -2.57
CA GLY A 114 -5.85 5.31 -1.50
C GLY A 114 -6.08 3.81 -1.39
N GLY A 115 -7.35 3.38 -1.47
CA GLY A 115 -7.72 1.98 -1.49
C GLY A 115 -7.09 1.22 -2.65
N MET A 116 -7.18 1.75 -3.88
CA MET A 116 -6.59 1.12 -5.07
C MET A 116 -5.07 1.07 -5.02
N TRP A 117 -4.45 2.12 -4.48
CA TRP A 117 -3.02 2.16 -4.22
C TRP A 117 -2.62 1.02 -3.28
N GLY A 118 -3.29 0.92 -2.14
CA GLY A 118 -3.02 -0.10 -1.15
C GLY A 118 -3.35 -1.51 -1.62
N LEU A 119 -4.38 -1.67 -2.46
CA LEU A 119 -4.79 -2.95 -3.05
C LEU A 119 -3.66 -3.57 -3.87
N VAL A 120 -3.07 -2.79 -4.78
CA VAL A 120 -1.95 -3.22 -5.63
C VAL A 120 -0.67 -3.38 -4.81
N GLY A 121 -0.35 -2.39 -3.98
CA GLY A 121 0.85 -2.42 -3.14
C GLY A 121 0.87 -3.62 -2.20
N GLY A 122 -0.26 -3.91 -1.55
CA GLY A 122 -0.45 -5.07 -0.69
C GLY A 122 -0.34 -6.39 -1.46
N ALA A 123 -0.98 -6.51 -2.62
CA ALA A 123 -0.91 -7.75 -3.43
C ALA A 123 0.53 -8.09 -3.81
N ILE A 124 1.28 -7.12 -4.34
CA ILE A 124 2.66 -7.32 -4.79
C ILE A 124 3.58 -7.57 -3.60
N LEU A 125 3.44 -6.82 -2.49
CA LEU A 125 4.20 -7.05 -1.27
C LEU A 125 3.95 -8.45 -0.70
N GLY A 126 2.70 -8.92 -0.69
CA GLY A 126 2.35 -10.26 -0.21
C GLY A 126 2.97 -11.37 -1.06
N VAL A 127 3.17 -11.17 -2.36
CA VAL A 127 3.97 -12.09 -3.20
C VAL A 127 5.43 -12.07 -2.77
N GLY A 128 6.01 -10.89 -2.56
CA GLY A 128 7.41 -10.76 -2.12
C GLY A 128 7.67 -11.40 -0.75
N LEU A 129 6.74 -11.25 0.19
CA LEU A 129 6.82 -11.87 1.52
C LEU A 129 6.61 -13.40 1.49
N ASN A 130 6.13 -13.95 0.38
CA ASN A 130 5.86 -15.37 0.18
C ASN A 130 6.50 -15.90 -1.11
N ARG A 131 7.68 -15.37 -1.48
CA ARG A 131 8.30 -15.59 -2.80
C ARG A 131 8.56 -17.06 -3.11
N ASP A 132 8.94 -17.84 -2.09
CA ASP A 132 9.31 -19.25 -2.20
C ASP A 132 8.17 -20.15 -2.68
N ARG A 133 6.92 -19.68 -2.51
CA ARG A 133 5.73 -20.43 -2.92
C ARG A 133 5.30 -20.16 -4.36
N TYR A 134 5.97 -19.23 -5.06
CA TYR A 134 5.59 -18.84 -6.41
C TYR A 134 6.71 -19.10 -7.41
N ASN A 135 6.35 -19.75 -8.52
CA ASN A 135 7.24 -19.85 -9.67
C ASN A 135 7.42 -18.46 -10.32
N ARG A 136 8.65 -18.13 -10.69
CA ARG A 136 8.99 -16.91 -11.45
C ARG A 136 8.11 -16.71 -12.69
N LYS A 137 7.79 -17.80 -13.41
CA LYS A 137 6.91 -17.75 -14.59
C LYS A 137 5.50 -17.23 -14.24
N THR A 138 4.94 -17.69 -13.13
CA THR A 138 3.62 -17.25 -12.65
C THR A 138 3.63 -15.78 -12.24
N ILE A 139 4.68 -15.33 -11.56
CA ILE A 139 4.83 -13.90 -11.18
C ILE A 139 4.94 -13.02 -12.43
N ILE A 140 5.78 -13.40 -13.41
CA ILE A 140 5.94 -12.66 -14.66
C ILE A 140 4.62 -12.60 -15.42
N LEU A 141 3.91 -13.73 -15.55
CA LEU A 141 2.60 -13.76 -16.19
C LEU A 141 1.59 -12.86 -15.47
N ALA A 142 1.54 -12.90 -14.14
CA ALA A 142 0.65 -12.06 -13.34
C ALA A 142 0.95 -10.57 -13.56
N LEU A 143 2.23 -10.18 -13.61
CA LEU A 143 2.63 -8.79 -13.90
C LEU A 143 2.29 -8.35 -15.34
N LEU A 144 2.46 -9.22 -16.33
CA LEU A 144 2.09 -8.91 -17.72
C LEU A 144 0.58 -8.73 -17.86
N VAL A 145 -0.20 -9.65 -17.27
CA VAL A 145 -1.67 -9.57 -17.25
C VAL A 145 -2.15 -8.35 -16.47
N PHE A 146 -1.48 -7.99 -15.37
CA PHE A 146 -1.73 -6.74 -14.64
C PHE A 146 -1.65 -5.52 -15.56
N VAL A 147 -0.58 -5.40 -16.35
CA VAL A 147 -0.39 -4.24 -17.25
C VAL A 147 -1.50 -4.16 -18.28
N ILE A 148 -1.86 -5.28 -18.91
CA ILE A 148 -2.95 -5.32 -19.90
C ILE A 148 -4.28 -4.93 -19.25
N ALA A 149 -4.62 -5.55 -18.12
CA ALA A 149 -5.86 -5.29 -17.41
C ALA A 149 -5.93 -3.84 -16.88
N PHE A 150 -4.79 -3.26 -16.52
CA PHE A 150 -4.70 -1.86 -16.10
C PHE A 150 -5.13 -0.91 -17.21
N PHE A 151 -4.64 -1.10 -18.44
CA PHE A 151 -5.08 -0.28 -19.57
C PHE A 151 -6.56 -0.52 -19.91
N VAL A 152 -7.04 -1.76 -19.84
CA VAL A 152 -8.46 -2.08 -20.04
C VAL A 152 -9.34 -1.37 -19.01
N GLY A 153 -9.00 -1.44 -17.72
CA GLY A 153 -9.76 -0.77 -16.66
C GLY A 153 -9.78 0.75 -16.82
N ARG A 154 -8.66 1.34 -17.23
CA ARG A 154 -8.58 2.77 -17.54
C ARG A 154 -9.50 3.15 -18.71
N VAL A 155 -9.40 2.47 -19.84
CA VAL A 155 -10.17 2.78 -21.06
C VAL A 155 -11.68 2.58 -20.86
N LEU A 156 -12.07 1.53 -20.13
CA LEU A 156 -13.48 1.21 -19.91
C LEU A 156 -14.16 2.17 -18.93
N ILE A 157 -13.47 2.56 -17.86
CA ILE A 157 -14.09 3.25 -16.71
C ILE A 157 -13.59 4.68 -16.55
N ASN A 158 -12.28 4.91 -16.67
CA ASN A 158 -11.69 6.23 -16.46
C ASN A 158 -11.78 7.12 -17.71
N ASP A 159 -11.45 6.59 -18.90
CA ASP A 159 -11.39 7.39 -20.12
C ASP A 159 -12.76 7.48 -20.83
N PRO A 160 -13.16 8.66 -21.36
CA PRO A 160 -12.51 9.95 -21.18
C PRO A 160 -12.84 10.65 -19.86
N GLN A 161 -13.92 10.27 -19.17
CA GLN A 161 -14.38 10.78 -17.84
C GLN A 161 -15.68 10.06 -17.39
N LYS A 162 -15.85 8.76 -17.71
CA LYS A 162 -17.21 8.20 -17.87
C LYS A 162 -18.02 8.02 -16.58
N PHE A 163 -17.41 7.52 -15.50
CA PHE A 163 -18.19 6.99 -14.37
C PHE A 163 -17.92 7.71 -13.04
N MET A 164 -16.65 7.90 -12.66
CA MET A 164 -16.26 8.65 -11.46
C MET A 164 -14.93 9.36 -11.68
N TYR A 165 -15.00 10.69 -11.73
CA TYR A 165 -13.88 11.58 -11.98
C TYR A 165 -13.55 12.38 -10.71
N PHE A 166 -12.33 12.20 -10.19
CA PHE A 166 -11.88 12.81 -8.93
C PHE A 166 -10.83 13.90 -9.18
N SER A 167 -10.92 14.54 -10.33
CA SER A 167 -10.04 15.60 -10.80
C SER A 167 -10.89 16.74 -11.37
N ASN A 168 -10.31 17.90 -11.67
CA ASN A 168 -11.08 19.02 -12.22
C ASN A 168 -11.30 18.78 -13.74
N PRO A 169 -12.56 18.68 -14.23
CA PRO A 169 -12.84 18.40 -15.64
C PRO A 169 -12.62 19.63 -16.53
N ASP A 170 -12.77 20.82 -15.99
CA ASP A 170 -12.84 22.08 -16.74
C ASP A 170 -11.48 22.80 -16.79
N ASP A 171 -10.69 22.74 -15.71
CA ASP A 171 -9.35 23.34 -15.63
C ASP A 171 -8.26 22.25 -15.50
N ARG A 172 -7.47 22.12 -16.58
CA ARG A 172 -6.34 21.17 -16.71
C ARG A 172 -6.77 19.75 -16.36
N PRO A 173 -7.67 19.13 -17.15
CA PRO A 173 -8.12 17.77 -16.91
C PRO A 173 -6.92 16.81 -16.85
N ARG A 174 -6.96 15.94 -15.85
CA ARG A 174 -5.94 14.91 -15.61
C ARG A 174 -6.51 13.53 -15.89
N ASP A 175 -5.67 12.66 -16.43
CA ASP A 175 -6.01 11.25 -16.60
C ASP A 175 -6.18 10.59 -15.24
N GLU A 176 -7.30 9.92 -15.05
CA GLU A 176 -7.58 9.09 -13.88
C GLU A 176 -7.13 7.65 -14.16
N SER A 177 -6.58 6.96 -13.16
CA SER A 177 -6.13 5.57 -13.34
C SER A 177 -6.60 4.61 -12.26
N TRP A 178 -7.43 5.05 -11.31
CA TRP A 178 -7.86 4.24 -10.18
C TRP A 178 -8.56 2.94 -10.60
N ALA A 179 -9.34 2.95 -11.70
CA ALA A 179 -9.99 1.75 -12.21
C ALA A 179 -9.00 0.81 -12.92
N GLY A 180 -7.96 1.38 -13.54
CA GLY A 180 -6.83 0.61 -14.03
C GLY A 180 -6.15 -0.16 -12.89
N PHE A 181 -5.90 0.48 -11.74
CA PHE A 181 -5.35 -0.21 -10.56
C PHE A 181 -6.28 -1.33 -10.06
N LEU A 182 -7.60 -1.11 -10.05
CA LEU A 182 -8.57 -2.13 -9.68
C LEU A 182 -8.48 -3.36 -10.61
N PHE A 183 -8.61 -3.15 -11.92
CA PHE A 183 -8.60 -4.23 -12.90
C PHE A 183 -7.26 -4.94 -12.93
N GLY A 184 -6.16 -4.19 -12.86
CA GLY A 184 -4.81 -4.73 -12.72
C GLY A 184 -4.69 -5.65 -11.50
N ALA A 185 -5.10 -5.17 -10.32
CA ALA A 185 -5.05 -5.96 -9.08
C ALA A 185 -5.88 -7.25 -9.17
N LEU A 186 -7.11 -7.15 -9.67
CA LEU A 186 -8.01 -8.30 -9.82
C LEU A 186 -7.44 -9.34 -10.78
N ALA A 187 -6.89 -8.90 -11.92
CA ALA A 187 -6.30 -9.80 -12.89
C ALA A 187 -5.00 -10.43 -12.37
N PHE A 188 -4.16 -9.65 -11.67
CA PHE A 188 -2.96 -10.14 -10.98
C PHE A 188 -3.31 -11.24 -9.98
N LEU A 189 -4.27 -10.97 -9.09
CA LEU A 189 -4.73 -11.94 -8.09
C LEU A 189 -5.39 -13.16 -8.74
N ALA A 190 -6.15 -13.00 -9.83
CA ALA A 190 -6.75 -14.10 -10.58
C ALA A 190 -5.68 -15.03 -11.14
N VAL A 191 -4.63 -14.51 -11.78
CA VAL A 191 -3.51 -15.32 -12.29
C VAL A 191 -2.83 -16.08 -11.14
N LEU A 192 -2.56 -15.42 -10.01
CA LEU A 192 -2.00 -16.10 -8.84
C LEU A 192 -2.91 -17.21 -8.31
N ARG A 193 -4.23 -17.02 -8.36
CA ARG A 193 -5.21 -17.98 -7.86
C ARG A 193 -5.39 -19.20 -8.78
N PHE A 194 -5.31 -19.01 -10.09
CA PHE A 194 -5.58 -20.05 -11.09
C PHE A 194 -4.32 -20.73 -11.63
N SER A 195 -3.19 -20.02 -11.65
CA SER A 195 -1.92 -20.51 -12.19
C SER A 195 -0.82 -20.66 -11.14
N GLY A 196 -1.11 -20.32 -9.87
CA GLY A 196 -0.19 -20.46 -8.75
C GLY A 196 -0.64 -21.50 -7.73
N ASP A 197 0.14 -21.64 -6.65
CA ASP A 197 -0.23 -22.43 -5.49
C ASP A 197 -1.45 -21.80 -4.79
N ARG A 198 -2.53 -22.59 -4.66
CA ARG A 198 -3.81 -22.16 -4.07
C ARG A 198 -3.67 -21.83 -2.59
N GLU A 199 -2.79 -22.51 -1.87
CA GLU A 199 -2.55 -22.22 -0.45
C GLU A 199 -1.72 -20.94 -0.29
N ALA A 200 -0.78 -20.72 -1.20
CA ALA A 200 0.05 -19.53 -1.23
C ALA A 200 -0.76 -18.25 -1.52
N PHE A 201 -1.82 -18.35 -2.34
CA PHE A 201 -2.71 -17.24 -2.72
C PHE A 201 -3.28 -16.47 -1.53
N ALA A 202 -3.50 -17.13 -0.41
CA ALA A 202 -4.09 -16.51 0.78
C ALA A 202 -3.27 -15.31 1.28
N ILE A 203 -1.94 -15.32 1.13
CA ILE A 203 -1.08 -14.23 1.61
C ILE A 203 -1.21 -12.98 0.73
N PRO A 204 -0.92 -13.00 -0.59
CA PRO A 204 -1.14 -11.83 -1.46
C PRO A 204 -2.57 -11.28 -1.38
N PHE A 205 -3.58 -12.15 -1.33
CA PHE A 205 -4.97 -11.71 -1.23
C PHE A 205 -5.25 -10.95 0.07
N LYS A 206 -4.84 -11.49 1.23
CA LYS A 206 -5.03 -10.82 2.52
C LYS A 206 -4.28 -9.50 2.59
N PHE A 207 -3.03 -9.46 2.10
CA PHE A 207 -2.27 -8.22 2.05
C PHE A 207 -2.90 -7.20 1.11
N SER A 208 -3.49 -7.65 -0.01
CA SER A 208 -4.25 -6.78 -0.90
C SER A 208 -5.47 -6.17 -0.20
N LEU A 209 -6.25 -6.97 0.52
CA LEU A 209 -7.41 -6.46 1.27
C LEU A 209 -7.03 -5.51 2.41
N TRP A 210 -6.05 -5.89 3.24
CA TRP A 210 -5.56 -5.01 4.30
C TRP A 210 -4.87 -3.77 3.76
N GLY A 211 -4.20 -3.90 2.61
CA GLY A 211 -3.65 -2.78 1.88
C GLY A 211 -4.74 -1.84 1.40
N PHE A 212 -5.84 -2.35 0.82
CA PHE A 212 -7.00 -1.53 0.45
C PHE A 212 -7.57 -0.78 1.66
N ILE A 213 -7.78 -1.47 2.78
CA ILE A 213 -8.33 -0.86 3.99
C ILE A 213 -7.39 0.22 4.53
N GLY A 214 -6.11 -0.09 4.72
CA GLY A 214 -5.11 0.85 5.23
C GLY A 214 -4.87 2.02 4.27
N GLY A 215 -4.90 1.75 2.97
CA GLY A 215 -4.77 2.73 1.91
C GLY A 215 -5.94 3.71 1.88
N ALA A 216 -7.16 3.19 1.90
CA ALA A 216 -8.38 3.98 1.82
C ALA A 216 -8.60 4.83 3.08
N LEU A 217 -8.50 4.20 4.26
CA LEU A 217 -8.63 4.89 5.53
C LEU A 217 -7.45 5.83 5.80
N GLY A 218 -6.24 5.43 5.42
CA GLY A 218 -5.05 6.25 5.61
C GLY A 218 -5.08 7.51 4.76
N PHE A 219 -5.43 7.39 3.47
CA PHE A 219 -5.44 8.55 2.60
C PHE A 219 -6.63 9.47 2.87
N SER A 220 -7.84 8.91 2.99
CA SER A 220 -9.06 9.70 3.29
C SER A 220 -9.02 10.28 4.72
N GLY A 221 -8.58 9.50 5.71
CA GLY A 221 -8.43 9.98 7.08
C GLY A 221 -7.32 11.01 7.23
N GLY A 222 -6.18 10.81 6.55
CA GLY A 222 -5.13 11.81 6.49
C GLY A 222 -5.60 13.11 5.81
N ALA A 223 -6.43 13.00 4.77
CA ALA A 223 -7.00 14.14 4.06
C ALA A 223 -7.88 15.03 4.96
N LEU A 224 -8.41 14.54 6.09
CA LEU A 224 -9.11 15.37 7.08
C LEU A 224 -8.22 16.47 7.67
N TRP A 225 -6.90 16.28 7.73
CA TRP A 225 -5.97 17.35 8.12
C TRP A 225 -6.00 18.53 7.17
N MET A 226 -6.28 18.30 5.89
CA MET A 226 -6.38 19.36 4.88
C MET A 226 -7.67 20.18 5.04
N VAL A 227 -8.71 19.57 5.60
CA VAL A 227 -10.02 20.19 5.82
C VAL A 227 -10.04 20.95 7.15
N PHE A 228 -9.77 20.25 8.26
CA PHE A 228 -9.94 20.80 9.60
C PHE A 228 -8.69 21.48 10.16
N GLY A 229 -7.50 21.12 9.67
CA GLY A 229 -6.24 21.68 10.14
C GLY A 229 -6.21 23.22 10.12
N PRO A 230 -6.58 23.87 9.00
CA PRO A 230 -6.64 25.33 8.92
C PRO A 230 -7.56 26.00 9.95
N GLU A 231 -8.58 25.30 10.45
CA GLU A 231 -9.52 25.83 11.46
C GLU A 231 -9.01 25.69 12.91
N ILE A 232 -7.94 24.91 13.13
CA ILE A 232 -7.38 24.73 14.47
C ILE A 232 -6.74 26.07 14.93
N PRO A 233 -7.07 26.59 16.12
CA PRO A 233 -6.58 27.88 16.61
C PRO A 233 -5.13 27.79 17.14
N ILE A 234 -4.22 27.36 16.27
CA ILE A 234 -2.78 27.25 16.52
C ILE A 234 -2.00 28.00 15.45
N GLU A 235 -0.72 28.24 15.70
CA GLU A 235 0.12 29.00 14.79
C GLU A 235 0.40 28.23 13.48
N GLN A 236 -0.32 28.61 12.43
CA GLN A 236 -0.36 27.92 11.14
C GLN A 236 0.99 27.91 10.40
N LYS A 237 1.88 28.89 10.66
CA LYS A 237 3.15 29.04 9.93
C LYS A 237 4.13 27.89 10.14
N TRP A 238 3.96 27.10 11.20
CA TRP A 238 4.84 25.97 11.53
C TRP A 238 4.28 24.62 11.06
N ILE A 239 3.04 24.57 10.57
CA ILE A 239 2.33 23.31 10.33
C ILE A 239 1.99 23.17 8.85
N GLY A 240 2.60 22.18 8.21
CA GLY A 240 2.20 21.75 6.88
C GLY A 240 1.08 20.70 6.96
N TRP A 241 -0.18 21.09 6.77
CA TRP A 241 -1.31 20.15 6.79
C TRP A 241 -1.21 19.05 5.74
N TRP A 242 -0.60 19.34 4.59
CA TRP A 242 -0.25 18.33 3.59
C TRP A 242 0.69 17.27 4.18
N LYS A 243 1.67 17.70 4.98
CA LYS A 243 2.63 16.81 5.61
C LYS A 243 1.97 15.97 6.71
N MET A 244 1.05 16.55 7.48
CA MET A 244 0.24 15.82 8.46
C MET A 244 -0.62 14.73 7.80
N MET A 245 -1.21 15.04 6.65
CA MET A 245 -1.89 14.05 5.80
C MET A 245 -0.94 12.94 5.36
N GLU A 246 0.25 13.26 4.84
CA GLU A 246 1.24 12.27 4.42
C GLU A 246 1.68 11.36 5.59
N PHE A 247 1.97 11.93 6.76
CA PHE A 247 2.35 11.16 7.95
C PHE A 247 1.25 10.21 8.41
N SER A 248 0.01 10.70 8.46
CA SER A 248 -1.15 9.93 8.91
C SER A 248 -1.52 8.83 7.92
N PHE A 249 -1.38 9.11 6.62
CA PHE A 249 -1.53 8.11 5.57
C PHE A 249 -0.50 6.98 5.73
N GLY A 250 0.79 7.31 5.83
CA GLY A 250 1.85 6.34 6.03
C GLY A 250 1.64 5.51 7.30
N PHE A 251 1.24 6.15 8.40
CA PHE A 251 0.99 5.47 9.68
C PHE A 251 -0.13 4.44 9.59
N ILE A 252 -1.31 4.83 9.11
CA ILE A 252 -2.49 3.96 9.04
C ILE A 252 -2.24 2.82 8.03
N PHE A 253 -1.63 3.14 6.89
CA PHE A 253 -1.34 2.13 5.88
C PHE A 253 -0.29 1.12 6.39
N GLY A 254 0.78 1.59 7.03
CA GLY A 254 1.78 0.72 7.65
C GLY A 254 1.21 -0.14 8.77
N ALA A 255 0.34 0.43 9.61
CA ALA A 255 -0.36 -0.29 10.67
C ALA A 255 -1.22 -1.43 10.13
N ALA A 256 -1.97 -1.20 9.05
CA ALA A 256 -2.82 -2.22 8.42
C ALA A 256 -2.01 -3.38 7.84
N LEU A 257 -0.90 -3.09 7.14
CA LEU A 257 0.00 -4.11 6.60
C LEU A 257 0.70 -4.88 7.72
N GLY A 258 1.11 -4.18 8.78
CA GLY A 258 1.67 -4.74 10.00
C GLY A 258 0.72 -5.71 10.70
N TRP A 259 -0.54 -5.30 10.85
CA TRP A 259 -1.59 -6.15 11.41
C TRP A 259 -1.85 -7.39 10.53
N CYS A 260 -1.90 -7.24 9.21
CA CYS A 260 -1.99 -8.39 8.29
C CYS A 260 -0.84 -9.37 8.48
N ALA A 261 0.40 -8.87 8.60
CA ALA A 261 1.57 -9.70 8.84
C ALA A 261 1.46 -10.43 10.19
N TYR A 262 1.02 -9.75 11.25
CA TYR A 262 0.80 -10.39 12.56
C TYR A 262 -0.21 -11.54 12.48
N LEU A 263 -1.36 -11.34 11.83
CA LEU A 263 -2.39 -12.36 11.67
C LEU A 263 -1.92 -13.58 10.87
N ASN A 264 -0.90 -13.41 10.03
CA ASN A 264 -0.36 -14.48 9.17
C ASN A 264 1.07 -14.89 9.52
N ARG A 265 1.60 -14.44 10.67
CA ARG A 265 3.02 -14.56 11.04
C ARG A 265 3.56 -15.99 11.05
N ASP A 266 2.74 -16.96 11.45
CA ASP A 266 3.19 -18.36 11.51
C ASP A 266 3.40 -18.92 10.10
N ARG A 267 2.51 -18.59 9.15
CA ARG A 267 2.66 -18.97 7.73
C ARG A 267 3.85 -18.26 7.08
N LEU A 268 3.99 -16.98 7.35
CA LEU A 268 5.08 -16.14 6.81
C LEU A 268 6.45 -16.59 7.31
N ARG A 269 6.58 -16.93 8.60
CA ARG A 269 7.85 -17.41 9.18
C ARG A 269 8.31 -18.74 8.61
N ILE A 270 7.39 -19.63 8.23
CA ILE A 270 7.74 -20.88 7.54
C ILE A 270 8.27 -20.55 6.14
N ALA A 271 7.56 -19.70 5.39
CA ALA A 271 7.98 -19.30 4.04
C ALA A 271 9.36 -18.61 4.01
N GLY A 272 9.71 -17.80 5.01
CA GLY A 272 10.97 -17.06 5.05
C GLY A 272 12.20 -17.80 5.59
N ARG A 273 12.06 -19.05 6.08
CA ARG A 273 13.15 -19.84 6.67
C ARG A 273 13.66 -20.97 5.78
N ASP A 274 12.80 -21.53 4.93
CA ASP A 274 13.08 -22.75 4.17
C ASP A 274 13.54 -22.49 2.72
N GLY A 275 13.82 -21.22 2.37
CA GLY A 275 14.26 -20.76 1.05
C GLY A 275 15.75 -20.51 0.92
#